data_AF-A0AAV5YRE9-F1
#
_entry.id   AF-A0AAV5YRE9-F1
#
_cell.length_a   1.000
_cell.length_b   1.000
_cell.length_c   1.000
_cell.angle_alpha   90.00
_cell.angle_beta   90.00
_cell.angle_gamma   90.00
#
_symmetry.space_group_name_H-M   'P 1'
#
loop_
_entity.id
_entity.type
_entity.pdbx_description
1 polymer ?
#
loop_
_entity_poly.entity_id
_entity_poly.type
_entity_poly.pdbx_seq_one_letter_code
_entity_poly.pdbx_strand_id
1 'polypeptide(L)'
;MIQRKTIPAQGDYSIAVASEQMRDGRWSAVATLQQPTPTGLRNIDLPVSDQRFDTEAEAERFVIELAKAWIDRNEPSEPQP
;
A
#
# COMPACT_ATOMS: atom_id res chain seq x y z
N MET A 1 -12.66 8.49 -10.92
CA MET A 1 -13.28 7.37 -10.16
C MET A 1 -12.23 6.88 -9.20
N ILE A 2 -12.57 6.75 -7.92
CA ILE A 2 -11.62 6.29 -6.88
C ILE A 2 -12.09 4.92 -6.40
N GLN A 3 -11.20 3.93 -6.46
CA GLN A 3 -11.42 2.60 -5.89
C GLN A 3 -10.55 2.44 -4.65
N ARG A 4 -11.09 1.73 -3.65
CA ARG A 4 -10.41 1.50 -2.37
C ARG A 4 -10.54 0.04 -1.98
N LYS A 5 -9.45 -0.56 -1.53
CA LYS A 5 -9.45 -1.91 -0.98
C LYS A 5 -8.43 -2.05 0.12
N THR A 6 -8.69 -2.99 1.03
CA THR A 6 -7.76 -3.35 2.09
C THR A 6 -7.34 -4.79 1.90
N ILE A 7 -6.05 -5.06 1.94
CA ILE A 7 -5.47 -6.39 1.73
C ILE A 7 -4.65 -6.74 2.97
N PRO A 8 -4.80 -7.95 3.53
CA PRO A 8 -3.93 -8.40 4.63
C PRO A 8 -2.48 -8.50 4.15
N ALA A 9 -1.54 -8.12 5.01
CA ALA A 9 -0.10 -8.24 4.79
C ALA A 9 0.57 -8.99 5.95
N GLN A 10 1.88 -9.14 5.90
CA GLN A 10 2.64 -9.85 6.93
C GLN A 10 2.66 -9.10 8.27
N GLY A 11 2.76 -9.85 9.36
CA GLY A 11 2.61 -9.33 10.72
C GLY A 11 1.18 -8.85 10.98
N ASP A 12 1.05 -7.81 11.79
CA ASP A 12 -0.24 -7.16 12.08
C ASP A 12 -0.61 -6.09 11.04
N TYR A 13 0.08 -6.03 9.89
CA TYR A 13 -0.18 -5.02 8.88
C TYR A 13 -1.33 -5.38 7.94
N SER A 14 -2.08 -4.35 7.57
CA SER A 14 -2.96 -4.32 6.41
C SER A 14 -2.53 -3.23 5.44
N ILE A 15 -2.68 -3.46 4.14
CA ILE A 15 -2.38 -2.48 3.09
C ILE A 15 -3.71 -1.90 2.59
N ALA A 16 -3.97 -0.64 2.89
CA ALA A 16 -5.07 0.13 2.32
C ALA A 16 -4.60 0.75 1.00
N VAL A 17 -5.16 0.27 -0.12
CA VAL A 17 -4.85 0.76 -1.47
C VAL A 17 -5.97 1.66 -1.93
N ALA A 18 -5.62 2.83 -2.47
CA ALA A 18 -6.53 3.70 -3.20
C ALA A 18 -5.99 3.94 -4.61
N SER A 19 -6.78 3.56 -5.63
CA SER A 19 -6.48 3.79 -7.04
C SER A 19 -7.41 4.86 -7.60
N GLU A 20 -6.88 5.69 -8.49
CA GLU A 20 -7.63 6.74 -9.18
C GLU A 20 -7.24 6.79 -10.66
N GLN A 21 -8.28 6.89 -11.51
CA GLN A 21 -8.07 7.26 -12.91
C GLN A 21 -7.96 8.78 -13.04
N MET A 22 -6.82 9.23 -13.55
CA MET A 22 -6.46 10.62 -13.78
C MET A 22 -7.15 11.19 -15.04
N ARG A 23 -7.10 12.52 -15.19
CA ARG A 23 -7.73 13.22 -16.32
C ARG A 23 -7.17 12.85 -17.70
N ASP A 24 -5.94 12.34 -17.75
CA ASP A 24 -5.29 11.85 -18.98
C ASP A 24 -5.67 10.40 -19.30
N GLY A 25 -6.58 9.79 -18.53
CA GLY A 25 -7.03 8.41 -18.69
C GLY A 25 -6.10 7.37 -18.05
N ARG A 26 -4.93 7.78 -17.56
CA ARG A 26 -3.96 6.90 -16.88
C ARG A 26 -4.35 6.71 -15.42
N TRP A 27 -3.81 5.67 -14.82
CA TRP A 27 -4.06 5.29 -13.44
C TRP A 27 -2.90 5.65 -12.53
N SER A 28 -3.24 6.06 -11.31
CA SER A 28 -2.29 6.18 -10.21
C SER A 28 -2.89 5.48 -8.99
N ALA A 29 -2.04 5.04 -8.08
CA ALA A 29 -2.47 4.46 -6.82
C ALA A 29 -1.55 4.92 -5.69
N VAL A 30 -2.08 4.86 -4.48
CA VAL A 30 -1.35 5.07 -3.23
C VAL A 30 -1.65 3.92 -2.28
N ALA A 31 -0.71 3.63 -1.39
CA ALA A 31 -0.89 2.64 -0.34
C ALA A 31 -0.55 3.24 1.02
N THR A 32 -1.41 2.96 2.00
CA THR A 32 -1.21 3.25 3.41
C THR A 32 -1.14 1.93 4.16
N LEU A 33 -0.07 1.72 4.91
CA LEU A 33 0.03 0.60 5.84
C LEU A 33 -0.75 0.93 7.11
N GLN A 34 -1.52 -0.04 7.59
CA GLN A 34 -2.32 0.07 8.79
C GLN A 34 -1.91 -1.04 9.75
N GLN A 35 -1.48 -0.67 10.95
CA GLN A 35 -1.08 -1.60 12.00
C GLN A 35 -1.94 -1.33 13.24
N PRO A 36 -2.76 -2.28 13.70
CA PRO A 36 -3.40 -2.20 15.00
C PRO A 36 -2.35 -2.10 16.10
N THR A 37 -2.60 -1.22 17.06
CA THR A 37 -1.81 -1.08 18.28
C THR A 37 -2.74 -1.20 19.47
N PRO A 38 -2.24 -1.45 20.69
CA PRO A 38 -3.09 -1.53 21.89
C PRO A 38 -3.93 -0.28 22.15
N THR A 39 -3.57 0.87 21.57
CA THR A 39 -4.23 2.16 21.82
C THR A 39 -4.92 2.76 20.59
N GLY A 40 -4.86 2.10 19.43
CA GLY A 40 -5.45 2.62 18.20
C GLY A 40 -4.83 2.05 16.93
N LEU A 41 -5.02 2.76 15.81
CA LEU A 41 -4.50 2.34 14.50
C LEU A 41 -3.32 3.24 14.10
N ARG A 42 -2.16 2.63 13.86
CA ARG A 42 -1.00 3.32 13.29
C ARG A 42 -1.11 3.27 11.77
N ASN A 43 -1.19 4.44 11.15
CA ASN A 43 -1.18 4.59 9.69
C ASN A 43 0.20 5.07 9.24
N ILE A 44 0.74 4.43 8.21
CA ILE A 44 2.02 4.79 7.60
C ILE A 44 1.78 5.00 6.11
N ASP A 45 1.77 6.27 5.71
CA ASP A 45 1.63 6.62 4.30
C ASP A 45 2.95 6.39 3.58
N LEU A 46 2.90 5.60 2.51
CA LEU A 46 4.08 5.37 1.68
C LEU A 46 4.33 6.55 0.75
N PRO A 47 5.59 6.79 0.34
CA PRO A 47 5.92 7.83 -0.62
C PRO A 47 5.05 7.72 -1.87
N VAL A 48 4.36 8.81 -2.20
CA VAL A 48 3.54 8.89 -3.42
C VAL A 48 4.49 8.95 -4.62
N SER A 49 4.28 8.04 -5.57
CA SER A 49 5.00 8.06 -6.85
C SER A 49 4.22 8.89 -7.86
N ASP A 50 4.93 9.74 -8.62
CA ASP A 50 4.36 10.44 -9.79
C ASP A 50 4.12 9.50 -10.99
N GLN A 51 4.43 8.21 -10.83
CA GLN A 51 4.26 7.21 -11.87
C GLN A 51 2.78 7.02 -12.22
N ARG A 52 2.51 7.01 -13.53
CA ARG A 52 1.19 6.76 -14.10
C ARG A 52 1.22 5.47 -14.91
N PHE A 53 0.16 4.69 -14.79
CA PHE A 53 0.03 3.36 -15.38
C PHE A 53 -1.12 3.34 -16.40
N ASP A 54 -1.07 2.41 -17.34
CA ASP A 54 -2.12 2.29 -18.37
C ASP A 54 -3.37 1.63 -17.80
N THR A 55 -3.22 0.79 -16.77
CA THR A 55 -4.33 0.08 -16.12
C THR A 55 -4.36 0.26 -14.61
N GLU A 56 -5.57 0.15 -14.03
CA GLU A 56 -5.78 0.14 -12.58
C GLU A 56 -4.96 -0.95 -11.90
N ALA A 57 -5.00 -2.17 -12.45
CA ALA A 57 -4.33 -3.34 -11.88
C ALA A 57 -2.80 -3.17 -11.80
N GLU A 58 -2.18 -2.47 -12.76
CA GLU A 58 -0.75 -2.15 -12.71
C GLU A 58 -0.43 -1.14 -11.61
N ALA A 59 -1.24 -0.09 -11.48
CA ALA A 59 -1.07 0.90 -10.42
C ALA A 59 -1.20 0.27 -9.03
N GLU A 60 -2.21 -0.58 -8.83
CA GLU A 60 -2.42 -1.31 -7.58
C GLU A 60 -1.26 -2.27 -7.27
N ARG A 61 -0.82 -3.07 -8.24
CA ARG A 61 0.31 -4.00 -8.05
C ARG A 61 1.57 -3.25 -7.63
N PHE A 62 1.85 -2.12 -8.28
CA PHE A 62 3.02 -1.31 -7.95
C PHE A 62 3.04 -0.86 -6.49
N VAL A 63 1.94 -0.29 -5.99
CA VAL A 63 1.90 0.20 -4.60
C VAL A 63 1.82 -0.92 -3.57
N ILE A 64 1.24 -2.07 -3.92
CA ILE A 64 1.25 -3.27 -3.07
C ILE A 64 2.68 -3.79 -2.90
N GLU A 65 3.45 -3.89 -3.99
CA GLU A 65 4.85 -4.34 -3.91
C GLU A 65 5.73 -3.33 -3.16
N LEU A 66 5.49 -2.02 -3.35
CA LEU A 66 6.15 -0.98 -2.57
C LEU A 66 5.85 -1.12 -1.06
N ALA A 67 4.59 -1.42 -0.71
CA ALA A 67 4.17 -1.61 0.67
C ALA A 67 4.80 -2.83 1.31
N LYS A 68 4.84 -3.97 0.60
CA LYS A 68 5.54 -5.18 1.08
C LYS A 68 7.02 -4.92 1.28
N ALA A 69 7.69 -4.31 0.30
CA ALA A 69 9.11 -3.98 0.39
C ALA A 69 9.42 -3.03 1.56
N TRP A 70 8.49 -2.12 1.87
CA TRP A 70 8.61 -1.28 3.06
C TRP A 70 8.53 -2.12 4.34
N ILE A 71 7.56 -3.04 4.46
CA ILE A 71 7.43 -3.90 5.65
C ILE A 71 8.70 -4.75 5.80
N ASP A 72 9.15 -5.43 4.73
CA ASP A 72 10.37 -6.25 4.75
C ASP A 72 11.61 -5.49 5.24
N ARG A 73 11.69 -4.20 4.90
CA ARG A 73 12.82 -3.34 5.27
C ARG A 73 12.74 -2.79 6.69
N ASN A 74 11.54 -2.47 7.18
CA ASN A 74 11.35 -1.72 8.42
C ASN A 74 10.91 -2.60 9.60
N GLU A 75 10.35 -3.77 9.32
CA GLU A 75 10.14 -4.84 10.26
C GLU A 75 10.78 -6.11 9.70
N PRO A 76 12.11 -6.30 9.92
CA PRO A 76 12.69 -7.59 9.66
C PRO A 76 11.94 -8.60 10.52
N SER A 77 11.31 -9.58 9.89
CA SER A 77 10.73 -10.73 10.58
C SER A 77 11.73 -11.19 11.64
N GLU A 78 11.38 -11.10 12.92
CA GLU A 78 12.23 -11.66 13.97
C GLU A 78 12.55 -13.10 13.55
N PRO A 79 13.83 -13.52 13.54
CA PRO A 79 14.12 -14.93 13.40
C PRO A 79 13.44 -15.62 14.58
N GLN A 80 12.37 -16.39 14.30
CA GLN A 80 11.69 -17.19 15.31
C GLN A 80 12.73 -18.07 16.02
N PRO A 81 12.77 -18.07 17.37
CA PRO A 81 13.67 -18.93 18.15
C PRO A 81 13.35 -20.41 17.98
#